data_AF-F1CZN7-F1
#
_entry.id   AF-F1CZN7-F1
#
_cell.length_a   1.000
_cell.length_b   1.000
_cell.length_c   1.000
_cell.angle_alpha   90.00
_cell.angle_beta   90.00
_cell.angle_gamma   90.00
#
_symmetry.space_group_name_H-M   'P 1'
#
loop_
_entity.id
_entity.type
_entity.pdbx_description
1 polymer ?
#
loop_
_entity_poly.entity_id
_entity_poly.type
_entity_poly.pdbx_seq_one_letter_code
_entity_poly.pdbx_strand_id
1 'polypeptide(L)'
;SQWMGQYFNRDTVDALACQWGANVVRAAMGVDQGGYLSNKQGELAKVRTVMEAAIERGVYVIIDWHDHEAHNHKQDAIDFFKQMANDYGHYPHVLYETFNEPLQVDWNGVLKPYHTDLLNAIRAIDPYNVALLGTPSWSGASGITDASNSPLSGQTNVVYVQHFYSGSHRDYERSAYSSAAAKIPVFISEYGISEADGGSNGQIYTD
;
A
#
# COMPACT_ATOMS: atom_id res chain seq x y z
N SER A 1 0.88 -0.01 12.32
CA SER A 1 0.55 1.19 13.12
C SER A 1 0.18 0.89 14.58
N GLN A 2 -0.69 -0.09 14.82
CA GLN A 2 -1.23 -0.50 16.12
C GLN A 2 -0.17 -1.11 17.05
N TRP A 3 0.77 -1.90 16.51
CA TRP A 3 1.83 -2.56 17.29
C TRP A 3 3.13 -1.76 17.42
N MET A 4 3.37 -0.86 16.47
CA MET A 4 4.60 -0.05 16.38
C MET A 4 4.29 1.45 16.33
N GLY A 5 3.24 1.85 17.06
CA GLY A 5 2.71 3.22 17.03
C GLY A 5 3.68 4.27 17.54
N GLN A 6 4.69 3.89 18.33
CA GLN A 6 5.73 4.79 18.81
C GLN A 6 6.57 5.41 17.68
N TYR A 7 6.56 4.83 16.47
CA TYR A 7 7.28 5.36 15.30
C TYR A 7 6.39 6.23 14.38
N PHE A 8 5.08 6.32 14.64
CA PHE A 8 4.17 7.18 13.88
C PHE A 8 4.23 8.62 14.41
N ASN A 9 5.40 9.23 14.26
CA ASN A 9 5.69 10.57 14.76
C ASN A 9 6.57 11.35 13.78
N ARG A 10 6.63 12.67 13.97
CA ARG A 10 7.40 13.59 13.13
C ARG A 10 8.90 13.29 13.14
N ASP A 11 9.48 13.01 14.30
CA ASP A 11 10.93 12.78 14.43
C ASP A 11 11.39 11.57 13.59
N THR A 12 10.54 10.54 13.49
CA THR A 12 10.79 9.37 12.64
C THR A 12 10.76 9.75 11.17
N VAL A 13 9.75 10.51 10.72
CA VAL A 13 9.67 11.00 9.34
C VAL A 13 10.85 11.91 9.00
N ASP A 14 11.26 12.79 9.93
CA ASP A 14 12.42 13.66 9.77
C ASP A 14 13.71 12.85 9.63
N ALA A 15 13.90 11.81 10.44
CA ALA A 15 15.05 10.92 10.32
C ALA A 15 15.08 10.20 8.96
N LEU A 16 13.94 9.67 8.51
CA LEU A 16 13.83 9.00 7.20
C LEU A 16 14.13 9.97 6.05
N ALA A 17 13.51 11.14 6.04
CA ALA A 17 13.68 12.11 4.97
C ALA A 17 15.09 12.72 4.95
N CYS A 18 15.59 13.18 6.10
CA CYS A 18 16.80 14.00 6.16
C CYS A 18 18.08 13.19 6.39
N GLN A 19 18.03 12.08 7.14
CA GLN A 19 19.23 11.29 7.45
C GLN A 19 19.38 10.10 6.51
N TRP A 20 18.28 9.44 6.16
CA TRP A 20 18.30 8.28 5.27
C TRP A 20 18.14 8.67 3.80
N GLY A 21 17.72 9.91 3.53
CA GLY A 21 17.50 10.41 2.17
C GLY A 21 16.28 9.79 1.49
N ALA A 22 15.33 9.27 2.27
CA ALA A 22 14.09 8.72 1.73
C ALA A 22 13.26 9.82 1.06
N ASN A 23 12.79 9.56 -0.16
CA ASN A 23 11.87 10.44 -0.88
C ASN A 23 10.40 10.01 -0.76
N VAL A 24 10.14 8.89 -0.07
CA VAL A 24 8.81 8.37 0.21
C VAL A 24 8.78 7.71 1.60
N VAL A 25 7.69 7.87 2.33
CA VAL A 25 7.41 7.17 3.59
C VAL A 25 6.08 6.42 3.48
N ARG A 26 6.02 5.17 3.94
CA ARG A 26 4.78 4.37 3.94
C ARG A 26 4.15 4.32 5.33
N ALA A 27 2.92 4.81 5.44
CA ALA A 27 2.13 4.75 6.66
C ALA A 27 1.25 3.50 6.66
N ALA A 28 1.82 2.36 7.06
CA ALA A 28 1.12 1.06 7.16
C ALA A 28 0.10 1.06 8.31
N MET A 29 -1.15 1.37 7.98
CA MET A 29 -2.26 1.43 8.93
C MET A 29 -2.93 0.08 9.06
N GLY A 30 -2.63 -0.64 10.13
CA GLY A 30 -3.28 -1.91 10.43
C GLY A 30 -4.80 -1.72 10.55
N VAL A 31 -5.56 -2.62 9.95
CA VAL A 31 -7.03 -2.51 9.87
C VAL A 31 -7.71 -3.43 10.87
N ASP A 32 -7.31 -4.69 10.92
CA ASP A 32 -7.78 -5.71 11.84
C ASP A 32 -6.89 -5.80 13.10
N GLN A 33 -7.12 -6.81 13.95
CA GLN A 33 -6.24 -7.16 15.08
C GLN A 33 -5.86 -5.98 16.00
N GLY A 34 -6.85 -5.16 16.36
CA GLY A 34 -6.66 -3.95 17.18
C GLY A 34 -6.30 -2.69 16.38
N GLY A 35 -6.32 -2.77 15.06
CA GLY A 35 -6.14 -1.66 14.13
C GLY A 35 -7.38 -0.78 13.95
N TYR A 36 -7.50 -0.19 12.76
CA TYR A 36 -8.49 0.83 12.44
C TYR A 36 -9.93 0.41 12.78
N LEU A 37 -10.34 -0.83 12.51
CA LEU A 37 -11.71 -1.28 12.81
C LEU A 37 -12.04 -1.24 14.31
N SER A 38 -11.04 -1.41 15.18
CA SER A 38 -11.20 -1.35 16.64
C SER A 38 -10.93 0.04 17.21
N ASN A 39 -10.08 0.85 16.55
CA ASN A 39 -9.66 2.16 17.02
C ASN A 39 -9.49 3.16 15.87
N LYS A 40 -10.60 3.49 15.19
CA LYS A 40 -10.59 4.36 13.99
C LYS A 40 -9.87 5.67 14.22
N GLN A 41 -10.21 6.37 15.30
CA GLN A 41 -9.65 7.70 15.60
C GLN A 41 -8.15 7.64 15.93
N GLY A 42 -7.72 6.65 16.72
CA GLY A 42 -6.32 6.53 17.10
C GLY A 42 -5.42 6.16 15.93
N GLU A 43 -5.84 5.21 15.09
CA GLU A 43 -5.05 4.82 13.92
C GLU A 43 -5.05 5.91 12.84
N LEU A 44 -6.18 6.60 12.63
CA LEU A 44 -6.24 7.76 11.74
C LEU A 44 -5.32 8.90 12.21
N ALA A 45 -5.26 9.19 13.50
CA ALA A 45 -4.39 10.24 14.04
C ALA A 45 -2.90 9.94 13.79
N LYS A 46 -2.49 8.67 13.90
CA LYS A 46 -1.13 8.22 13.58
C LYS A 46 -0.82 8.44 12.10
N VAL A 47 -1.72 8.03 11.19
CA VAL A 47 -1.54 8.25 9.74
C VAL A 47 -1.43 9.72 9.41
N ARG A 48 -2.31 10.58 9.97
CA ARG A 48 -2.26 12.03 9.78
C ARG A 48 -0.95 12.64 10.26
N THR A 49 -0.42 12.17 11.39
CA THR A 49 0.88 12.62 11.90
C THR A 49 2.02 12.37 10.90
N VAL A 50 2.04 11.17 10.28
CA VAL A 50 3.04 10.82 9.25
C VAL A 50 2.81 11.63 7.97
N MET A 51 1.55 11.77 7.55
CA MET A 51 1.13 12.53 6.37
C MET A 51 1.59 13.99 6.42
N GLU A 52 1.25 14.68 7.51
CA GLU A 52 1.58 16.10 7.71
C GLU A 52 3.10 16.31 7.75
N ALA A 53 3.84 15.45 8.46
CA ALA A 53 5.29 15.52 8.51
C ALA A 53 5.93 15.27 7.13
N ALA A 54 5.45 14.29 6.36
CA ALA A 54 5.97 13.99 5.03
C ALA A 54 5.74 15.16 4.05
N ILE A 55 4.53 15.73 4.06
CA ILE A 55 4.20 16.91 3.26
C ILE A 55 5.09 18.10 3.62
N GLU A 56 5.30 18.37 4.92
CA GLU A 56 6.15 19.47 5.38
C GLU A 56 7.62 19.29 4.95
N ARG A 57 8.09 18.04 4.87
CA ARG A 57 9.43 17.71 4.37
C ARG A 57 9.53 17.60 2.86
N GLY A 58 8.42 17.72 2.14
CA GLY A 58 8.40 17.63 0.67
C GLY A 58 8.73 16.24 0.15
N VAL A 59 8.45 15.20 0.93
CA VAL A 59 8.60 13.79 0.52
C VAL A 59 7.23 13.18 0.26
N TYR A 60 7.18 12.16 -0.59
CA TYR A 60 5.94 11.43 -0.85
C TYR A 60 5.52 10.61 0.38
N VAL A 61 4.23 10.29 0.46
CA VAL A 61 3.68 9.44 1.50
C VAL A 61 2.64 8.49 0.94
N ILE A 62 2.84 7.20 1.21
CA ILE A 62 1.89 6.14 0.89
C ILE A 62 0.97 5.96 2.09
N ILE A 63 -0.32 6.17 1.91
CA ILE A 63 -1.35 5.80 2.88
C ILE A 63 -1.78 4.38 2.56
N ASP A 64 -1.41 3.45 3.42
CA ASP A 64 -1.62 2.02 3.21
C ASP A 64 -2.75 1.48 4.07
N TRP A 65 -3.79 0.95 3.40
CA TRP A 65 -4.83 0.14 4.03
C TRP A 65 -4.30 -1.29 4.27
N HIS A 66 -3.62 -1.43 5.41
CA HIS A 66 -2.83 -2.61 5.75
C HIS A 66 -3.72 -3.74 6.29
N ASP A 67 -4.35 -4.45 5.37
CA ASP A 67 -5.28 -5.56 5.59
C ASP A 67 -4.96 -6.71 4.62
N HIS A 68 -5.35 -7.94 4.99
CA HIS A 68 -5.32 -9.14 4.15
C HIS A 68 -6.70 -9.50 3.59
N GLU A 69 -7.76 -8.98 4.21
CA GLU A 69 -9.16 -9.32 3.96
C GLU A 69 -10.00 -8.06 3.67
N ALA A 70 -9.39 -7.00 3.12
CA ALA A 70 -10.03 -5.69 2.93
C ALA A 70 -11.35 -5.74 2.15
N HIS A 71 -11.51 -6.75 1.28
CA HIS A 71 -12.75 -6.99 0.54
C HIS A 71 -13.96 -7.26 1.45
N ASN A 72 -13.74 -7.81 2.66
CA ASN A 72 -14.77 -7.98 3.69
C ASN A 72 -15.08 -6.67 4.44
N HIS A 73 -14.20 -5.67 4.35
CA HIS A 73 -14.29 -4.37 5.02
C HIS A 73 -14.39 -3.21 4.02
N LYS A 74 -14.95 -3.47 2.81
CA LYS A 74 -14.93 -2.51 1.70
C LYS A 74 -15.50 -1.14 2.05
N GLN A 75 -16.59 -1.09 2.82
CA GLN A 75 -17.20 0.19 3.19
C GLN A 75 -16.30 1.01 4.11
N ASP A 76 -15.62 0.38 5.08
CA ASP A 76 -14.68 1.06 5.97
C ASP A 76 -13.48 1.64 5.20
N ALA A 77 -12.97 0.89 4.21
CA ALA A 77 -11.91 1.36 3.34
C ALA A 77 -12.36 2.55 2.47
N ILE A 78 -13.56 2.49 1.89
CA ILE A 78 -14.16 3.61 1.14
C ILE A 78 -14.28 4.85 2.02
N ASP A 79 -14.82 4.71 3.23
CA ASP A 79 -15.03 5.84 4.15
C ASP A 79 -13.70 6.46 4.57
N PHE A 80 -12.70 5.63 4.88
CA PHE A 80 -11.35 6.06 5.20
C PHE A 80 -10.70 6.82 4.04
N PHE A 81 -10.67 6.25 2.84
CA PHE A 81 -10.03 6.90 1.70
C PHE A 81 -10.76 8.15 1.23
N LYS A 82 -12.09 8.21 1.35
CA LYS A 82 -12.83 9.46 1.15
C LYS A 82 -12.42 10.53 2.15
N GLN A 83 -12.22 10.16 3.42
CA GLN A 83 -11.75 11.11 4.42
C GLN A 83 -10.33 11.60 4.09
N MET A 84 -9.42 10.70 3.77
CA MET A 84 -8.05 11.08 3.39
C MET A 84 -7.98 11.91 2.11
N ALA A 85 -8.80 11.60 1.11
CA ALA A 85 -8.89 12.38 -0.12
C ALA A 85 -9.46 13.79 0.12
N ASN A 86 -10.45 13.95 1.00
CA ASN A 86 -10.97 15.27 1.37
C ASN A 86 -9.93 16.10 2.11
N ASP A 87 -9.18 15.48 3.02
CA ASP A 87 -8.23 16.19 3.87
C ASP A 87 -6.92 16.52 3.12
N TYR A 88 -6.46 15.62 2.24
CA TYR A 88 -5.10 15.67 1.67
C TYR A 88 -5.01 15.50 0.16
N GLY A 89 -6.12 15.25 -0.56
CA GLY A 89 -6.07 14.93 -1.99
C GLY A 89 -5.55 16.07 -2.88
N HIS A 90 -5.52 17.31 -2.39
CA HIS A 90 -4.90 18.43 -3.09
C HIS A 90 -3.37 18.50 -2.96
N TYR A 91 -2.75 17.66 -2.12
CA TYR A 91 -1.30 17.55 -2.03
C TYR A 91 -0.75 16.53 -3.02
N PRO A 92 0.25 16.88 -3.84
CA PRO A 92 0.84 15.97 -4.82
C PRO A 92 1.70 14.86 -4.19
N HIS A 93 1.94 14.95 -2.88
CA HIS A 93 2.76 14.00 -2.13
C HIS A 93 2.04 12.68 -1.84
N VAL A 94 0.71 12.62 -1.99
CA VAL A 94 -0.11 11.51 -1.52
C VAL A 94 -0.18 10.38 -2.55
N LEU A 95 0.04 9.15 -2.08
CA LEU A 95 -0.24 7.92 -2.80
C LEU A 95 -1.22 7.08 -1.96
N TYR A 96 -2.26 6.54 -2.58
CA TYR A 96 -3.24 5.68 -1.92
C TYR A 96 -2.92 4.20 -2.21
N GLU A 97 -2.51 3.43 -1.22
CA GLU A 97 -2.39 1.97 -1.35
C GLU A 97 -3.66 1.32 -0.80
N THR A 98 -4.54 0.91 -1.72
CA THR A 98 -5.95 0.59 -1.41
C THR A 98 -6.13 -0.75 -0.72
N PHE A 99 -5.14 -1.65 -0.83
CA PHE A 99 -5.14 -2.97 -0.21
C PHE A 99 -3.69 -3.47 -0.19
N ASN A 100 -3.11 -3.65 0.98
CA ASN A 100 -1.74 -4.15 1.16
C ASN A 100 -1.50 -5.52 0.50
N GLU A 101 -2.07 -6.59 1.07
CA GLU A 101 -1.72 -7.97 0.71
C GLU A 101 -2.95 -8.86 0.67
N PRO A 102 -3.75 -8.81 -0.41
CA PRO A 102 -4.83 -9.77 -0.62
C PRO A 102 -4.32 -11.21 -0.52
N LEU A 103 -5.05 -12.09 0.15
CA LEU A 103 -4.75 -13.53 0.15
C LEU A 103 -5.01 -14.17 -1.23
N GLN A 104 -5.36 -15.46 -1.29
CA GLN A 104 -5.74 -16.15 -2.53
C GLN A 104 -7.16 -15.78 -3.01
N VAL A 105 -7.35 -14.49 -3.26
CA VAL A 105 -8.62 -13.90 -3.69
C VAL A 105 -8.57 -13.67 -5.20
N ASP A 106 -9.66 -14.01 -5.90
CA ASP A 106 -9.72 -13.88 -7.36
C ASP A 106 -9.60 -12.42 -7.83
N TRP A 107 -8.68 -12.18 -8.77
CA TRP A 107 -8.42 -10.83 -9.28
C TRP A 107 -9.64 -10.25 -10.00
N ASN A 108 -10.25 -10.99 -10.93
CA ASN A 108 -11.27 -10.43 -11.82
C ASN A 108 -12.64 -10.29 -11.15
N GLY A 109 -13.02 -11.26 -10.33
CA GLY A 109 -14.34 -11.37 -9.70
C GLY A 109 -14.42 -10.67 -8.35
N VAL A 110 -13.31 -10.43 -7.66
CA VAL A 110 -13.32 -9.81 -6.32
C VAL A 110 -12.47 -8.55 -6.26
N LEU A 111 -11.16 -8.64 -6.52
CA LEU A 111 -10.25 -7.50 -6.29
C LEU A 111 -10.46 -6.35 -7.28
N LYS A 112 -10.70 -6.62 -8.56
CA LYS A 112 -11.03 -5.58 -9.53
C LYS A 112 -12.29 -4.79 -9.16
N PRO A 113 -13.44 -5.42 -8.87
CA PRO A 113 -14.61 -4.70 -8.37
C PRO A 113 -14.31 -3.90 -7.10
N TYR A 114 -13.59 -4.47 -6.15
CA TYR A 114 -13.18 -3.77 -4.92
C TYR A 114 -12.39 -2.49 -5.23
N HIS A 115 -11.32 -2.59 -6.03
CA HIS A 115 -10.49 -1.46 -6.41
C HIS A 115 -11.26 -0.43 -7.24
N THR A 116 -12.17 -0.88 -8.10
CA THR A 116 -13.04 0.00 -8.90
C THR A 116 -13.92 0.87 -8.00
N ASP A 117 -14.58 0.26 -7.01
CA ASP A 117 -15.47 0.97 -6.09
C ASP A 117 -14.70 1.98 -5.23
N LEU A 118 -13.54 1.58 -4.70
CA LEU A 118 -12.66 2.49 -3.93
C LEU A 118 -12.17 3.64 -4.79
N LEU A 119 -11.69 3.37 -6.01
CA LEU A 119 -11.19 4.40 -6.91
C LEU A 119 -12.30 5.35 -7.34
N ASN A 120 -13.51 4.87 -7.60
CA ASN A 120 -14.65 5.75 -7.88
C ASN A 120 -14.91 6.72 -6.72
N ALA A 121 -14.82 6.23 -5.48
CA ALA A 121 -15.00 7.05 -4.29
C ALA A 121 -13.87 8.07 -4.10
N ILE A 122 -12.61 7.68 -4.31
CA ILE A 122 -11.45 8.56 -4.25
C ILE A 122 -11.54 9.62 -5.35
N ARG A 123 -11.74 9.20 -6.60
CA ARG A 123 -11.74 10.07 -7.80
C ARG A 123 -12.88 11.09 -7.84
N ALA A 124 -13.97 10.84 -7.10
CA ALA A 124 -15.01 11.83 -6.89
C ALA A 124 -14.53 13.07 -6.09
N ILE A 125 -13.39 12.96 -5.40
CA ILE A 125 -12.80 14.01 -4.55
C ILE A 125 -11.40 14.40 -5.09
N ASP A 126 -10.56 13.40 -5.34
CA ASP A 126 -9.18 13.53 -5.82
C ASP A 126 -9.00 12.78 -7.15
N PRO A 127 -9.12 13.50 -8.28
CA PRO A 127 -9.03 12.89 -9.61
C PRO A 127 -7.60 12.54 -10.05
N TYR A 128 -6.55 12.92 -9.32
CA TYR A 128 -5.19 12.93 -9.86
C TYR A 128 -4.16 12.11 -9.07
N ASN A 129 -4.22 12.01 -7.75
CA ASN A 129 -3.15 11.31 -7.03
C ASN A 129 -3.09 9.81 -7.35
N VAL A 130 -1.89 9.25 -7.29
CA VAL A 130 -1.62 7.87 -7.68
C VAL A 130 -2.27 6.90 -6.70
N ALA A 131 -2.89 5.85 -7.23
CA ALA A 131 -3.39 4.73 -6.44
C ALA A 131 -2.59 3.46 -6.74
N LEU A 132 -2.10 2.82 -5.68
CA LEU A 132 -1.40 1.54 -5.68
C LEU A 132 -2.41 0.43 -5.36
N LEU A 133 -2.55 -0.54 -6.25
CA LEU A 133 -3.51 -1.62 -6.12
C LEU A 133 -2.82 -2.92 -5.75
N GLY A 134 -3.09 -3.43 -4.53
CA GLY A 134 -2.71 -4.78 -4.12
C GLY A 134 -3.20 -5.83 -5.10
N THR A 135 -2.37 -6.85 -5.33
CA THR A 135 -2.65 -7.96 -6.23
C THR A 135 -2.79 -9.28 -5.45
N PRO A 136 -3.40 -10.34 -6.02
CA PRO A 136 -3.59 -11.60 -5.30
C PRO A 136 -2.30 -12.20 -4.72
N SER A 137 -2.46 -13.13 -3.78
CA SER A 137 -1.35 -13.92 -3.21
C SER A 137 -0.27 -13.05 -2.59
N TRP A 138 -0.67 -12.20 -1.64
CA TRP A 138 0.17 -11.23 -0.92
C TRP A 138 0.88 -10.26 -1.84
N SER A 139 0.17 -9.78 -2.87
CA SER A 139 0.79 -9.01 -3.94
C SER A 139 2.00 -9.73 -4.57
N GLY A 140 1.95 -11.05 -4.67
CA GLY A 140 3.06 -11.88 -5.14
C GLY A 140 3.13 -12.04 -6.67
N ALA A 141 4.03 -12.91 -7.12
CA ALA A 141 4.30 -13.15 -8.54
C ALA A 141 3.06 -13.61 -9.36
N SER A 142 2.21 -14.48 -8.80
CA SER A 142 0.97 -14.89 -9.45
C SER A 142 -0.01 -13.72 -9.57
N GLY A 143 -0.16 -12.95 -8.49
CA GLY A 143 -1.08 -11.80 -8.45
C GLY A 143 -0.72 -10.72 -9.46
N ILE A 144 0.55 -10.32 -9.53
CA ILE A 144 0.97 -9.30 -10.49
C ILE A 144 0.84 -9.81 -11.94
N THR A 145 1.02 -11.11 -12.16
CA THR A 145 0.81 -11.74 -13.47
C THR A 145 -0.66 -11.64 -13.89
N ASP A 146 -1.59 -12.00 -13.00
CA ASP A 146 -3.03 -11.90 -13.24
C ASP A 146 -3.45 -10.45 -13.52
N ALA A 147 -2.95 -9.50 -12.71
CA ALA A 147 -3.21 -8.08 -12.90
C ALA A 147 -2.69 -7.55 -14.24
N SER A 148 -1.49 -7.97 -14.66
CA SER A 148 -0.90 -7.54 -15.95
C SER A 148 -1.65 -8.08 -17.17
N ASN A 149 -2.26 -9.27 -17.05
CA ASN A 149 -3.03 -9.88 -18.13
C ASN A 149 -4.45 -9.33 -18.22
N SER A 150 -4.94 -8.75 -17.13
CA SER A 150 -6.25 -8.15 -17.08
C SER A 150 -6.19 -6.88 -16.22
N PRO A 151 -5.65 -5.76 -16.74
CA PRO A 151 -5.60 -4.52 -15.98
C PRO A 151 -7.00 -3.96 -15.73
N LEU A 152 -7.10 -3.10 -14.72
CA LEU A 152 -8.26 -2.26 -14.46
C LEU A 152 -8.45 -1.24 -15.60
N SER A 153 -9.69 -1.08 -16.05
CA SER A 153 -10.07 -0.17 -17.13
C SER A 153 -10.88 1.02 -16.63
N GLY A 154 -10.80 2.16 -17.32
CA GLY A 154 -11.63 3.34 -17.02
C GLY A 154 -11.18 4.16 -15.81
N GLN A 155 -9.98 3.89 -15.27
CA GLN A 155 -9.37 4.62 -14.17
C GLN A 155 -8.03 5.21 -14.61
N THR A 156 -7.63 6.34 -14.04
CA THR A 156 -6.36 7.02 -14.31
C THR A 156 -5.44 6.98 -13.09
N ASN A 157 -4.12 7.10 -13.34
CA ASN A 157 -3.07 7.13 -12.31
C ASN A 157 -3.13 5.93 -11.37
N VAL A 158 -3.29 4.75 -11.98
CA VAL A 158 -3.33 3.45 -11.31
C VAL A 158 -2.01 2.74 -11.52
N VAL A 159 -1.45 2.20 -10.44
CA VAL A 159 -0.22 1.41 -10.41
C VAL A 159 -0.49 0.13 -9.63
N TYR A 160 0.12 -0.99 -10.03
CA TYR A 160 -0.13 -2.30 -9.41
C TYR A 160 1.01 -2.67 -8.48
N VAL A 161 0.68 -3.31 -7.37
CA VAL A 161 1.65 -3.65 -6.33
C VAL A 161 2.19 -5.05 -6.54
N GLN A 162 3.51 -5.18 -6.39
CA GLN A 162 4.16 -6.46 -6.13
C GLN A 162 5.03 -6.36 -4.87
N HIS A 163 4.97 -7.36 -4.00
CA HIS A 163 5.86 -7.49 -2.83
C HIS A 163 6.85 -8.63 -3.02
N PHE A 164 8.00 -8.54 -2.34
CA PHE A 164 8.95 -9.64 -2.26
C PHE A 164 9.78 -9.59 -0.97
N TYR A 165 10.32 -10.74 -0.61
CA TYR A 165 11.15 -10.93 0.57
C TYR A 165 12.34 -11.77 0.12
N SER A 166 13.54 -11.18 0.13
CA SER A 166 14.70 -11.79 -0.51
C SER A 166 15.20 -13.03 0.23
N GLY A 167 14.63 -13.47 1.35
CA GLY A 167 14.85 -14.84 1.85
C GLY A 167 14.13 -15.88 1.02
N SER A 168 12.85 -15.62 0.74
CA SER A 168 11.91 -16.60 0.17
C SER A 168 11.70 -16.47 -1.33
N HIS A 169 11.86 -15.25 -1.86
CA HIS A 169 11.44 -14.87 -3.21
C HIS A 169 12.65 -14.58 -4.10
N ARG A 170 12.70 -15.20 -5.30
CA ARG A 170 13.90 -15.28 -6.15
C ARG A 170 13.56 -14.99 -7.62
N ASP A 171 13.97 -15.89 -8.52
CA ASP A 171 13.85 -15.70 -9.97
C ASP A 171 12.39 -15.68 -10.44
N TYR A 172 11.49 -16.36 -9.73
CA TYR A 172 10.07 -16.37 -10.06
C TYR A 172 9.46 -14.97 -9.90
N GLU A 173 9.68 -14.31 -8.77
CA GLU A 173 9.17 -12.96 -8.49
C GLU A 173 9.82 -11.92 -9.41
N ARG A 174 11.13 -12.02 -9.67
CA ARG A 174 11.84 -11.14 -10.61
C ARG A 174 11.31 -11.27 -12.04
N SER A 175 11.03 -12.50 -12.48
CA SER A 175 10.50 -12.77 -13.83
C SER A 175 9.07 -12.28 -13.98
N ALA A 176 8.24 -12.47 -12.95
CA ALA A 176 6.88 -11.94 -12.90
C ALA A 176 6.87 -10.41 -12.94
N TYR A 177 7.72 -9.75 -12.13
CA TYR A 177 7.88 -8.29 -12.15
C TYR A 177 8.23 -7.80 -13.55
N SER A 178 9.29 -8.35 -14.15
CA SER A 178 9.80 -7.91 -15.46
C SER A 178 8.74 -8.09 -16.56
N SER A 179 8.01 -9.20 -16.52
CA SER A 179 6.94 -9.49 -17.49
C SER A 179 5.73 -8.57 -17.33
N ALA A 180 5.36 -8.24 -16.10
CA ALA A 180 4.25 -7.36 -15.80
C ALA A 180 4.58 -5.89 -16.07
N ALA A 181 5.77 -5.43 -15.68
CA ALA A 181 6.25 -4.06 -15.89
C ALA A 181 6.36 -3.67 -17.37
N ALA A 182 6.48 -4.66 -18.27
CA ALA A 182 6.41 -4.45 -19.71
C ALA A 182 4.99 -4.13 -20.23
N LYS A 183 3.95 -4.33 -19.42
CA LYS A 183 2.53 -4.16 -19.79
C LYS A 183 1.80 -3.11 -18.97
N ILE A 184 2.12 -3.01 -17.68
CA ILE A 184 1.44 -2.17 -16.69
C ILE A 184 2.47 -1.49 -15.78
N PRO A 185 2.18 -0.32 -15.19
CA PRO A 185 3.03 0.25 -14.17
C PRO A 185 2.99 -0.61 -12.90
N VAL A 186 4.17 -0.94 -12.36
CA VAL A 186 4.34 -1.75 -11.15
C VAL A 186 5.13 -0.98 -10.11
N PHE A 187 4.69 -1.01 -8.85
CA PHE A 187 5.36 -0.40 -7.70
C PHE A 187 5.59 -1.45 -6.61
N ILE A 188 6.75 -1.39 -5.97
CA ILE A 188 7.06 -2.22 -4.80
C ILE A 188 6.82 -1.37 -3.55
N SER A 189 5.62 -1.45 -2.96
CA SER A 189 5.28 -0.71 -1.74
C SER A 189 5.84 -1.37 -0.49
N GLU A 190 6.17 -2.66 -0.56
CA GLU A 190 6.84 -3.41 0.50
C GLU A 190 7.86 -4.40 -0.05
N TYR A 191 9.03 -4.44 0.58
CA TYR A 191 9.98 -5.54 0.43
C TYR A 191 10.80 -5.73 1.70
N GLY A 192 11.38 -6.92 1.86
CA GLY A 192 12.26 -7.23 3.00
C GLY A 192 13.52 -7.97 2.60
N ILE A 193 14.54 -7.86 3.45
CA ILE A 193 15.80 -8.62 3.36
C ILE A 193 15.81 -9.86 4.27
N SER A 194 14.63 -10.39 4.57
CA SER A 194 14.37 -11.55 5.42
C SER A 194 13.58 -12.61 4.65
N GLU A 195 13.28 -13.74 5.29
CA GLU A 195 12.18 -14.61 4.84
C GLU A 195 10.82 -13.88 4.95
N ALA A 196 9.82 -14.37 4.22
CA ALA A 196 8.47 -13.82 4.16
C ALA A 196 7.68 -13.94 5.48
N ASP A 197 8.21 -14.65 6.47
CA ASP A 197 7.65 -14.71 7.84
C ASP A 197 8.07 -13.51 8.71
N GLY A 198 8.72 -12.51 8.12
CA GLY A 198 9.26 -11.34 8.82
C GLY A 198 10.64 -11.59 9.45
N GLY A 199 11.33 -12.67 9.09
CA GLY A 199 12.67 -12.98 9.58
C GLY A 199 12.66 -13.63 10.96
N SER A 200 11.75 -14.58 11.19
CA SER A 200 11.64 -15.29 12.49
C SER A 200 12.94 -16.01 12.90
N ASN A 201 13.78 -16.33 11.91
CA ASN A 201 15.10 -16.94 12.08
C ASN A 201 16.25 -15.94 12.33
N GLY A 202 15.99 -14.63 12.27
CA GLY A 202 16.98 -13.57 12.43
C GLY A 202 18.02 -13.46 11.30
N GLN A 203 17.82 -14.15 10.17
CA GLN A 203 18.74 -14.14 9.04
C GLN A 203 18.47 -12.96 8.11
N ILE A 204 19.56 -12.42 7.54
CA ILE A 204 19.54 -11.35 6.55
C ILE A 204 20.01 -11.91 5.22
N TYR A 205 19.26 -11.62 4.16
CA TYR A 205 19.50 -12.10 2.80
C TYR A 205 19.78 -10.89 1.90
N THR A 206 21.06 -10.62 1.66
CA THR A 206 21.51 -9.46 0.88
C THR A 206 21.65 -9.74 -0.62
N ASP A 207 21.36 -10.97 -1.03
CA ASP A 207 21.75 -11.55 -2.32
C ASP A 207 20.53 -11.78 -3.23
#